data_AF-A0A9D0XQ14-F1
#
_entry.id   AF-A0A9D0XQ14-F1
#
_cell.length_a   1.000
_cell.length_b   1.000
_cell.length_c   1.000
_cell.angle_alpha   90.00
_cell.angle_beta   90.00
_cell.angle_gamma   90.00
#
_symmetry.space_group_name_H-M   'P 1'
#
loop_
_entity.id
_entity.type
_entity.pdbx_description
1 polymer ?
#
loop_
_entity_poly.entity_id
_entity_poly.type
_entity_poly.pdbx_seq_one_letter_code
_entity_poly.pdbx_strand_id
1 'polypeptide(L)'
;MKEPIIFRREDCLSHEQAMYWKDLLYRTVKIGTEIEFALPKGVKKDDFFPLLREWLQPTQDLNDLGRYGVLDVVSEHCGLEIQVIGRQPFYPALVEQYRSILMPLLEQGVRARATCGLHFHLLTVGLSEPVPEIVLANVWNLTRRYAPFLKFLTSAGDRWEALCRRRNYNSHLEMVRLTPGVMSMREIQRRLKESKIVPEHQNFLNLEHVTFTDDGAVRNFHLEFRFPDADLSPTSIAAKTFLFLAILLKAVEMSQYGVIHAGKVQEWRRKVELLDMLSNNDGNLAASDTSKVTPEVIEELRAGCRELLELLKPIFVRFARVTYGGEEDHPAFEVLSLLAETPVSILRASGRDWYEIERILSERAQITSGEWDQSDRRLTRLIELAELTGSPSPEAWKWEAARELFLTPQELERRLQRLDRWRGLKWDGELGTMVFLG
;
A
#
# COMPACT_ATOMS: atom_id res chain seq x y z
N MET A 1 18.72 12.85 -2.66
CA MET A 1 19.98 12.30 -3.22
C MET A 1 19.65 11.41 -4.41
N LYS A 2 20.27 11.61 -5.60
CA LYS A 2 19.78 10.94 -6.82
C LYS A 2 20.38 9.55 -7.12
N GLU A 3 21.56 9.18 -6.60
CA GLU A 3 22.14 7.87 -6.90
C GLU A 3 22.26 6.99 -5.64
N PRO A 4 21.61 5.81 -5.62
CA PRO A 4 21.79 4.85 -4.53
C PRO A 4 23.17 4.20 -4.61
N ILE A 5 23.84 4.02 -3.47
CA ILE A 5 24.99 3.13 -3.38
C ILE A 5 24.47 1.70 -3.48
N ILE A 6 25.09 0.87 -4.31
CA ILE A 6 24.65 -0.51 -4.55
C ILE A 6 25.81 -1.47 -4.26
N PHE A 7 25.55 -2.46 -3.41
CA PHE A 7 26.44 -3.58 -3.19
C PHE A 7 26.19 -4.62 -4.28
N ARG A 8 27.24 -4.96 -5.04
CA ARG A 8 27.17 -6.07 -5.99
C ARG A 8 26.98 -7.37 -5.21
N ARG A 9 26.05 -8.20 -5.67
CA ARG A 9 25.91 -9.59 -5.24
C ARG A 9 25.93 -10.49 -6.48
N GLU A 10 26.23 -11.77 -6.27
CA GLU A 10 26.27 -12.76 -7.35
C GLU A 10 24.87 -13.21 -7.78
N ASP A 11 23.86 -13.00 -6.93
CA ASP A 11 22.45 -13.37 -7.16
C ASP A 11 21.61 -12.22 -7.74
N CYS A 12 22.22 -11.29 -8.47
CA CYS A 12 21.50 -10.26 -9.22
C CYS A 12 20.56 -10.88 -10.26
N LEU A 13 19.38 -10.27 -10.43
CA LEU A 13 18.43 -10.69 -11.46
C LEU A 13 18.85 -10.18 -12.84
N SER A 14 18.66 -11.00 -13.87
CA SER A 14 18.64 -10.49 -15.24
C SER A 14 17.44 -9.56 -15.46
N HIS A 15 17.44 -8.82 -16.57
CA HIS A 15 16.31 -7.97 -16.93
C HIS A 15 15.01 -8.78 -17.08
N GLU A 16 15.09 -9.92 -17.75
CA GLU A 16 13.97 -10.84 -17.97
C GLU A 16 13.46 -11.43 -16.65
N GLN A 17 14.36 -11.84 -15.75
CA GLN A 17 13.98 -12.33 -14.43
C GLN A 17 13.29 -11.24 -13.59
N ALA A 18 13.80 -10.01 -13.62
CA ALA A 18 13.18 -8.90 -12.90
C ALA A 18 11.78 -8.58 -13.45
N MET A 19 11.61 -8.57 -14.77
CA MET A 19 10.28 -8.41 -15.39
C MET A 19 9.33 -9.54 -15.00
N TYR A 20 9.78 -10.80 -15.06
CA TYR A 20 9.02 -11.97 -14.62
C TYR A 20 8.54 -11.84 -13.16
N TRP A 21 9.46 -11.60 -12.22
CA TRP A 21 9.11 -11.47 -10.80
C TRP A 21 8.20 -10.28 -10.52
N LYS A 22 8.39 -9.16 -11.24
CA LYS A 22 7.58 -7.96 -11.08
C LYS A 22 6.16 -8.13 -11.62
N ASP A 23 5.95 -8.96 -12.63
CA ASP A 23 4.63 -9.34 -13.14
C ASP A 23 3.97 -10.38 -12.23
N LEU A 24 4.72 -11.42 -11.84
CA LEU A 24 4.23 -12.50 -11.00
C LEU A 24 3.80 -12.00 -9.62
N LEU A 25 4.65 -11.24 -8.93
CA LEU A 25 4.34 -10.71 -7.60
C LEU A 25 3.19 -9.70 -7.63
N TYR A 26 3.09 -8.87 -8.67
CA TYR A 26 1.94 -7.97 -8.82
C TYR A 26 0.60 -8.72 -8.91
N ARG A 27 0.59 -9.90 -9.53
CA ARG A 27 -0.62 -10.72 -9.70
C ARG A 27 -0.93 -11.62 -8.51
N THR A 28 0.10 -12.08 -7.79
CA THR A 28 -0.02 -13.13 -6.78
C THR A 28 0.04 -12.62 -5.34
N VAL A 29 0.65 -11.47 -5.10
CA VAL A 29 0.75 -10.92 -3.75
C VAL A 29 -0.61 -10.46 -3.27
N LYS A 30 -1.04 -11.01 -2.14
CA LYS A 30 -2.13 -10.48 -1.32
C LYS A 30 -1.52 -9.55 -0.26
N ILE A 31 -2.18 -8.43 0.01
CA ILE A 31 -1.77 -7.51 1.07
C ILE A 31 -2.81 -7.50 2.18
N GLY A 32 -2.60 -8.36 3.18
CA GLY A 32 -3.47 -8.41 4.36
C GLY A 32 -3.23 -7.23 5.30
N THR A 33 -4.24 -6.86 6.08
CA THR A 33 -4.09 -5.84 7.12
C THR A 33 -4.62 -6.32 8.47
N GLU A 34 -3.95 -5.92 9.54
CA GLU A 34 -4.40 -6.09 10.91
C GLU A 34 -4.78 -4.71 11.44
N ILE A 35 -6.09 -4.48 11.59
CA ILE A 35 -6.64 -3.19 12.03
C ILE A 35 -6.94 -3.29 13.52
N GLU A 36 -6.05 -2.76 14.35
CA GLU A 36 -6.27 -2.69 15.79
C GLU A 36 -7.07 -1.43 16.16
N PHE A 37 -8.03 -1.58 17.07
CA PHE A 37 -8.77 -0.44 17.62
C PHE A 37 -9.17 -0.68 19.07
N ALA A 38 -9.37 0.42 19.79
CA ALA A 38 -9.93 0.41 21.12
C ALA A 38 -11.45 0.48 21.06
N LEU A 39 -12.09 -0.28 21.95
CA LEU A 39 -13.54 -0.31 22.11
C LEU A 39 -14.12 1.09 22.42
N PRO A 40 -15.43 1.30 22.19
CA PRO A 40 -16.10 2.50 22.64
C PRO A 40 -15.96 2.71 24.15
N LYS A 41 -16.03 3.96 24.61
CA LYS A 41 -15.78 4.28 26.02
C LYS A 41 -16.86 3.64 26.90
N GLY A 42 -16.43 2.81 27.86
CA GLY A 42 -17.33 2.14 28.82
C GLY A 42 -17.92 0.81 28.33
N VAL A 43 -17.65 0.41 27.09
CA VAL A 43 -18.11 -0.87 26.54
C VAL A 43 -17.14 -1.99 26.90
N LYS A 44 -17.65 -3.13 27.37
CA LYS A 44 -16.83 -4.31 27.66
C LYS A 44 -16.61 -5.14 26.40
N LYS A 45 -15.47 -5.84 26.37
CA LYS A 45 -15.08 -6.69 25.26
C LYS A 45 -16.10 -7.80 24.99
N ASP A 46 -16.61 -8.42 26.06
CA ASP A 46 -17.56 -9.53 25.98
C ASP A 46 -18.91 -9.12 25.37
N ASP A 47 -19.27 -7.83 25.44
CA ASP A 47 -20.50 -7.31 24.86
C ASP A 47 -20.32 -6.93 23.37
N PHE A 48 -19.12 -6.50 22.99
CA PHE A 48 -18.83 -6.00 21.63
C PHE A 48 -18.32 -7.08 20.68
N PHE A 49 -17.47 -7.98 21.18
CA PHE A 49 -16.77 -8.97 20.37
C PHE A 49 -17.70 -9.97 19.66
N PRO A 50 -18.73 -10.56 20.31
CA PRO A 50 -19.65 -11.48 19.64
C PRO A 50 -20.44 -10.79 18.53
N LEU A 51 -20.96 -9.57 18.80
CA LEU A 51 -21.72 -8.78 17.83
C LEU A 51 -20.88 -8.42 16.61
N LEU A 52 -19.62 -8.04 16.83
CA LEU A 52 -18.69 -7.74 15.75
C LEU A 52 -18.42 -8.97 14.87
N ARG A 53 -18.20 -10.14 15.48
CA ARG A 53 -17.99 -11.40 14.74
C ARG A 53 -19.24 -11.81 13.95
N GLU A 54 -20.42 -11.68 14.56
CA GLU A 54 -21.69 -11.98 13.88
C GLU A 54 -21.92 -11.07 12.68
N TRP A 55 -21.61 -9.78 12.81
CA TRP A 55 -21.74 -8.81 11.73
C TRP A 55 -20.72 -9.03 10.60
N LEU A 56 -19.43 -9.17 10.94
CA LEU A 56 -18.36 -9.28 9.95
C LEU A 56 -18.25 -10.66 9.29
N GLN A 57 -18.76 -11.70 9.94
CA GLN A 57 -18.76 -13.08 9.44
C GLN A 57 -17.37 -13.53 8.96
N PRO A 58 -16.35 -13.56 9.86
CA PRO A 58 -14.99 -13.93 9.49
C PRO A 58 -14.94 -15.33 8.87
N THR A 59 -14.22 -15.47 7.75
CA THR A 59 -14.19 -16.73 6.99
C THR A 59 -13.25 -17.78 7.57
N GLN A 60 -12.21 -17.35 8.28
CA GLN A 60 -11.11 -18.20 8.75
C GLN A 60 -10.41 -18.99 7.63
N ASP A 61 -10.58 -18.57 6.38
CA ASP A 61 -9.96 -19.15 5.19
C ASP A 61 -9.36 -18.04 4.31
N LEU A 62 -8.05 -18.07 4.10
CA LEU A 62 -7.31 -17.11 3.27
C LEU A 62 -7.73 -17.14 1.78
N ASN A 63 -8.44 -18.17 1.35
CA ASN A 63 -8.95 -18.33 -0.01
C ASN A 63 -10.40 -17.88 -0.17
N ASP A 64 -11.14 -17.71 0.92
CA ASP A 64 -12.50 -17.17 0.91
C ASP A 64 -12.51 -15.74 1.45
N LEU A 65 -12.77 -14.78 0.56
CA LEU A 65 -12.90 -13.38 0.94
C LEU A 65 -14.19 -13.11 1.73
N GLY A 66 -15.21 -13.95 1.64
CA GLY A 66 -16.53 -13.65 2.22
C GLY A 66 -17.05 -12.27 1.79
N ARG A 67 -17.93 -11.68 2.60
CA ARG A 67 -18.56 -10.39 2.28
C ARG A 67 -17.58 -9.21 2.42
N TYR A 68 -16.85 -9.16 3.53
CA TYR A 68 -16.02 -8.02 3.91
C TYR A 68 -14.52 -8.26 3.71
N GLY A 69 -14.11 -9.46 3.28
CA GLY A 69 -12.69 -9.84 3.26
C GLY A 69 -12.10 -10.02 4.65
N VAL A 70 -12.89 -10.33 5.67
CA VAL A 70 -12.37 -10.51 7.04
C VAL A 70 -11.99 -11.97 7.24
N LEU A 71 -10.71 -12.21 7.55
CA LEU A 71 -10.19 -13.52 7.89
C LEU A 71 -10.61 -13.91 9.30
N ASP A 72 -10.33 -13.04 10.27
CA ASP A 72 -10.65 -13.26 11.67
C ASP A 72 -10.84 -11.94 12.42
N VAL A 73 -11.42 -12.04 13.62
CA VAL A 73 -11.47 -10.96 14.59
C VAL A 73 -10.89 -11.50 15.89
N VAL A 74 -9.82 -10.89 16.37
CA VAL A 74 -9.06 -11.39 17.51
C VAL A 74 -9.02 -10.41 18.68
N SER A 75 -8.82 -10.98 19.86
CA SER A 75 -8.80 -10.27 21.13
C SER A 75 -7.39 -9.74 21.41
N GLU A 76 -7.20 -8.43 21.32
CA GLU A 76 -5.90 -7.79 21.56
C GLU A 76 -5.82 -7.01 22.88
N HIS A 77 -4.59 -6.73 23.32
CA HIS A 77 -4.34 -5.96 24.54
C HIS A 77 -4.91 -4.54 24.47
N CYS A 78 -4.93 -3.94 23.27
CA CYS A 78 -5.43 -2.59 23.03
C CYS A 78 -6.95 -2.52 22.83
N GLY A 79 -7.62 -3.65 22.66
CA GLY A 79 -9.02 -3.74 22.28
C GLY A 79 -9.27 -4.95 21.39
N LEU A 80 -9.62 -4.74 20.13
CA LEU A 80 -9.83 -5.79 19.15
C LEU A 80 -8.98 -5.52 17.91
N GLU A 81 -8.69 -6.59 17.19
CA GLU A 81 -8.03 -6.54 15.89
C GLU A 81 -8.92 -7.23 14.86
N ILE A 82 -9.10 -6.60 13.71
CA ILE A 82 -9.74 -7.21 12.54
C ILE A 82 -8.63 -7.55 11.55
N GLN A 83 -8.54 -8.83 11.23
CA GLN A 83 -7.61 -9.34 10.22
C GLN A 83 -8.33 -9.37 8.88
N VAL A 84 -7.92 -8.51 7.95
CA VAL A 84 -8.51 -8.38 6.63
C VAL A 84 -7.62 -9.06 5.60
N ILE A 85 -8.21 -9.95 4.81
CA ILE A 85 -7.61 -10.56 3.63
C ILE A 85 -7.45 -9.48 2.57
N GLY A 86 -6.21 -9.29 2.13
CA GLY A 86 -5.91 -8.45 0.99
C GLY A 86 -6.57 -8.97 -0.28
N ARG A 87 -7.27 -8.09 -0.99
CA ARG A 87 -7.70 -8.34 -2.37
C ARG A 87 -6.56 -8.05 -3.34
N GLN A 88 -6.70 -8.52 -4.58
CA GLN A 88 -5.86 -8.06 -5.68
C GLN A 88 -5.88 -6.51 -5.71
N PRO A 89 -4.74 -5.83 -5.95
CA PRO A 89 -4.61 -4.38 -5.80
C PRO A 89 -5.46 -3.60 -6.83
N PHE A 90 -6.73 -3.38 -6.49
CA PHE A 90 -7.66 -2.51 -7.20
C PHE A 90 -8.20 -1.46 -6.23
N TYR A 91 -7.78 -0.21 -6.42
CA TYR A 91 -7.96 0.85 -5.43
C TYR A 91 -9.42 1.10 -5.02
N PRO A 92 -10.40 1.27 -5.95
CA PRO A 92 -11.78 1.56 -5.58
C PRO A 92 -12.41 0.42 -4.76
N ALA A 93 -12.11 -0.84 -5.10
CA ALA A 93 -12.62 -1.99 -4.36
C ALA A 93 -12.01 -2.11 -2.97
N LEU A 94 -10.72 -1.78 -2.80
CA LEU A 94 -10.08 -1.75 -1.49
C LEU A 94 -10.65 -0.63 -0.62
N VAL A 95 -10.84 0.58 -1.16
CA VAL A 95 -11.49 1.67 -0.44
C VAL A 95 -12.88 1.27 0.01
N GLU A 96 -13.69 0.67 -0.87
CA GLU A 96 -15.04 0.23 -0.53
C GLU A 96 -15.04 -0.88 0.53
N GLN A 97 -14.12 -1.84 0.42
CA GLN A 97 -13.94 -2.89 1.43
C GLN A 97 -13.66 -2.26 2.81
N TYR A 98 -12.65 -1.40 2.93
CA TYR A 98 -12.32 -0.76 4.20
C TYR A 98 -13.44 0.18 4.67
N ARG A 99 -14.14 0.87 3.77
CA ARG A 99 -15.27 1.74 4.11
C ARG A 99 -16.39 0.94 4.76
N SER A 100 -16.72 -0.23 4.19
CA SER A 100 -17.76 -1.10 4.70
C SER A 100 -17.45 -1.69 6.08
N ILE A 101 -16.18 -1.70 6.50
CA ILE A 101 -15.72 -2.15 7.83
C ILE A 101 -15.61 -0.95 8.79
N LEU A 102 -14.90 0.11 8.39
CA LEU A 102 -14.48 1.17 9.32
C LEU A 102 -15.57 2.20 9.61
N MET A 103 -16.39 2.56 8.61
CA MET A 103 -17.42 3.58 8.84
C MET A 103 -18.47 3.13 9.86
N PRO A 104 -19.01 1.89 9.81
CA PRO A 104 -19.92 1.41 10.84
C PRO A 104 -19.26 1.27 12.22
N LEU A 105 -17.96 0.98 12.28
CA LEU A 105 -17.22 0.93 13.55
C LEU A 105 -17.06 2.34 14.15
N LEU A 106 -16.76 3.34 13.32
CA LEU A 106 -16.67 4.73 13.74
C LEU A 106 -18.02 5.24 14.28
N GLU A 107 -19.14 4.87 13.63
CA GLU A 107 -20.49 5.17 14.10
C GLU A 107 -20.79 4.56 15.47
N GLN A 108 -20.21 3.39 15.75
CA GLN A 108 -20.29 2.74 17.07
C GLN A 108 -19.32 3.33 18.10
N GLY A 109 -18.46 4.27 17.72
CA GLY A 109 -17.56 4.99 18.61
C GLY A 109 -16.25 4.26 18.94
N VAL A 110 -15.76 3.39 18.04
CA VAL A 110 -14.40 2.83 18.19
C VAL A 110 -13.34 3.92 18.11
N ARG A 111 -12.14 3.65 18.64
CA ARG A 111 -11.09 4.67 18.77
C ARG A 111 -9.73 4.13 18.39
N ALA A 112 -8.97 4.90 17.63
CA ALA A 112 -7.54 4.68 17.46
C ALA A 112 -6.77 5.26 18.66
N ARG A 113 -6.15 4.39 19.47
CA ARG A 113 -5.28 4.77 20.59
C ARG A 113 -3.82 4.54 20.24
N ALA A 114 -2.91 5.16 21.00
CA ALA A 114 -1.47 4.94 20.83
C ALA A 114 -1.00 3.50 21.15
N THR A 115 -1.86 2.68 21.74
CA THR A 115 -1.61 1.23 21.88
C THR A 115 -1.97 0.43 20.65
N CYS A 116 -2.78 0.98 19.72
CA CYS A 116 -3.32 0.27 18.56
C CYS A 116 -2.45 0.45 17.32
N GLY A 117 -2.11 -0.62 16.63
CA GLY A 117 -1.38 -0.64 15.37
C GLY A 117 -2.25 -0.74 14.13
N LEU A 118 -1.57 -0.57 13.00
CA LEU A 118 -2.04 -1.01 11.71
C LEU A 118 -0.90 -1.79 11.07
N HIS A 119 -1.06 -3.09 10.91
CA HIS A 119 -0.02 -3.92 10.29
C HIS A 119 -0.41 -4.29 8.87
N PHE A 120 0.59 -4.42 8.00
CA PHE A 120 0.41 -4.83 6.61
C PHE A 120 1.26 -6.07 6.33
N HIS A 121 0.63 -7.12 5.81
CA HIS A 121 1.30 -8.37 5.46
C HIS A 121 1.36 -8.51 3.94
N LEU A 122 2.56 -8.65 3.39
CA LEU A 122 2.76 -9.09 2.01
C LEU A 122 2.83 -10.60 1.98
N LEU A 123 1.88 -11.24 1.30
CA LEU A 123 1.68 -12.68 1.29
C LEU A 123 1.67 -13.21 -0.15
N THR A 124 2.49 -14.21 -0.44
CA THR A 124 2.41 -14.96 -1.72
C THR A 124 1.78 -16.34 -1.49
N VAL A 125 0.50 -16.35 -1.08
CA VAL A 125 -0.21 -17.60 -0.75
C VAL A 125 -0.27 -18.51 -1.98
N GLY A 126 0.26 -19.74 -1.85
CA GLY A 126 0.22 -20.74 -2.92
C GLY A 126 1.21 -20.50 -4.06
N LEU A 127 2.19 -19.60 -3.90
CA LEU A 127 3.26 -19.43 -4.88
C LEU A 127 4.13 -20.70 -4.92
N SER A 128 4.23 -21.31 -6.10
CA SER A 128 4.96 -22.57 -6.31
C SER A 128 6.47 -22.41 -6.37
N GLU A 129 6.95 -21.20 -6.68
CA GLU A 129 8.36 -20.90 -6.91
C GLU A 129 8.93 -20.03 -5.78
N PRO A 130 10.08 -20.42 -5.19
CA PRO A 130 10.74 -19.60 -4.18
C PRO A 130 11.16 -18.23 -4.73
N VAL A 131 10.88 -17.17 -3.99
CA VAL A 131 11.28 -15.80 -4.35
C VAL A 131 12.79 -15.62 -4.12
N PRO A 132 13.56 -15.05 -5.06
CA PRO A 132 14.99 -14.80 -4.87
C PRO A 132 15.27 -13.96 -3.62
N GLU A 133 16.27 -14.35 -2.83
CA GLU A 133 16.62 -13.69 -1.56
C GLU A 133 16.89 -12.20 -1.74
N ILE A 134 17.54 -11.82 -2.85
CA ILE A 134 17.86 -10.43 -3.19
C ILE A 134 16.63 -9.51 -3.22
N VAL A 135 15.45 -10.03 -3.56
CA VAL A 135 14.19 -9.27 -3.54
C VAL A 135 13.86 -8.89 -2.10
N LEU A 136 13.87 -9.85 -1.18
CA LEU A 136 13.62 -9.60 0.24
C LEU A 136 14.70 -8.69 0.86
N ALA A 137 15.97 -8.87 0.48
CA ALA A 137 17.07 -8.01 0.90
C ALA A 137 16.87 -6.55 0.45
N ASN A 138 16.39 -6.33 -0.78
CA ASN A 138 16.08 -5.00 -1.28
C ASN A 138 14.81 -4.41 -0.67
N VAL A 139 13.78 -5.20 -0.33
CA VAL A 139 12.64 -4.70 0.44
C VAL A 139 13.12 -4.21 1.81
N TRP A 140 13.89 -5.04 2.52
CA TRP A 140 14.47 -4.69 3.82
C TRP A 140 15.27 -3.38 3.75
N ASN A 141 16.17 -3.23 2.76
CA ASN A 141 16.99 -2.03 2.64
C ASN A 141 16.27 -0.80 2.10
N LEU A 142 15.26 -0.95 1.24
CA LEU A 142 14.40 0.18 0.84
C LEU A 142 13.62 0.70 2.04
N THR A 143 13.02 -0.18 2.83
CA THR A 143 12.34 0.22 4.06
C THR A 143 13.32 0.88 5.02
N ARG A 144 14.50 0.30 5.26
CA ARG A 144 15.53 0.93 6.11
C ARG A 144 15.93 2.31 5.63
N ARG A 145 16.20 2.44 4.33
CA ARG A 145 16.64 3.70 3.71
C ARG A 145 15.61 4.80 3.90
N TYR A 146 14.33 4.49 3.86
CA TYR A 146 13.25 5.47 3.98
C TYR A 146 12.47 5.40 5.30
N ALA A 147 12.97 4.66 6.29
CA ALA A 147 12.27 4.36 7.53
C ALA A 147 11.72 5.58 8.31
N PRO A 148 12.48 6.68 8.56
CA PRO A 148 11.90 7.85 9.24
C PRO A 148 10.74 8.47 8.46
N PHE A 149 10.87 8.52 7.13
CA PHE A 149 9.86 9.09 6.25
C PHE A 149 8.62 8.19 6.14
N LEU A 150 8.83 6.87 6.10
CA LEU A 150 7.75 5.89 6.16
C LEU A 150 7.00 5.98 7.50
N LYS A 151 7.72 6.11 8.62
CA LYS A 151 7.11 6.28 9.95
C LYS A 151 6.29 7.56 10.02
N PHE A 152 6.82 8.68 9.50
CA PHE A 152 6.11 9.95 9.43
C PHE A 152 4.89 9.93 8.48
N LEU A 153 5.04 9.37 7.28
CA LEU A 153 3.95 9.27 6.30
C LEU A 153 2.79 8.41 6.83
N THR A 154 3.10 7.41 7.64
CA THR A 154 2.11 6.46 8.20
C THR A 154 1.73 6.75 9.64
N SER A 155 2.15 7.88 10.22
CA SER A 155 1.83 8.24 11.60
C SER A 155 0.40 8.72 11.75
N ALA A 156 -0.20 8.43 12.90
CA ALA A 156 -1.61 8.71 13.17
C ALA A 156 -1.90 9.14 14.61
N GLY A 157 -0.90 9.61 15.36
CA GLY A 157 -1.08 10.23 16.69
C GLY A 157 -1.96 11.48 16.65
N ASP A 158 -2.46 11.92 17.80
CA ASP A 158 -3.50 12.96 17.88
C ASP A 158 -3.04 14.30 18.45
N ARG A 159 -1.74 14.45 18.76
CA ARG A 159 -1.15 15.66 19.35
C ARG A 159 0.25 15.89 18.78
N TRP A 160 0.70 17.14 18.76
CA TRP A 160 2.02 17.53 18.26
C TRP A 160 3.17 16.90 19.04
N GLU A 161 3.02 16.72 20.34
CA GLU A 161 3.99 16.09 21.22
C GLU A 161 3.86 14.54 21.24
N ALA A 162 2.92 13.99 20.46
CA ALA A 162 2.63 12.56 20.40
C ALA A 162 2.18 12.13 19.00
N LEU A 163 2.95 12.48 17.96
CA LEU A 163 2.59 12.18 16.55
C LEU A 163 2.60 10.68 16.24
N CYS A 164 3.39 9.90 16.99
CA CYS A 164 3.66 8.48 16.73
C CYS A 164 3.43 7.61 17.96
N ARG A 165 3.18 6.31 17.75
CA ARG A 165 3.19 5.30 18.82
C ARG A 165 4.56 5.15 19.46
N ARG A 166 4.56 4.69 20.70
CA ARG A 166 5.76 4.38 21.49
C ARG A 166 6.56 3.24 20.85
N ARG A 167 7.89 3.35 20.87
CA ARG A 167 8.81 2.38 20.28
C ARG A 167 8.64 0.95 20.81
N ASN A 168 8.22 0.77 22.06
CA ASN A 168 7.92 -0.55 22.61
C ASN A 168 6.75 -1.28 21.92
N TYR A 169 6.01 -0.63 21.02
CA TYR A 169 5.03 -1.31 20.17
C TYR A 169 5.52 -1.49 18.73
N ASN A 170 6.46 -0.67 18.26
CA ASN A 170 7.15 -0.84 16.98
C ASN A 170 8.58 -0.25 16.99
N SER A 171 9.57 -1.12 17.18
CA SER A 171 10.97 -0.76 17.38
C SER A 171 11.80 -0.93 16.11
N HIS A 172 12.49 0.15 15.74
CA HIS A 172 13.46 0.18 14.64
C HIS A 172 14.87 -0.28 15.03
N LEU A 173 15.14 -0.56 16.33
CA LEU A 173 16.51 -0.72 16.83
C LEU A 173 17.28 -1.86 16.16
N GLU A 174 16.66 -3.02 15.98
CA GLU A 174 17.30 -4.14 15.27
C GLU A 174 17.40 -3.87 13.77
N MET A 175 16.32 -3.35 13.18
CA MET A 175 16.28 -3.01 11.75
C MET A 175 17.41 -2.02 11.38
N VAL A 176 17.73 -1.05 12.23
CA VAL A 176 18.85 -0.12 12.00
C VAL A 176 20.20 -0.85 11.94
N ARG A 177 20.41 -1.87 12.76
CA ARG A 177 21.69 -2.58 12.93
C ARG A 177 21.91 -3.68 11.89
N LEU A 178 20.85 -4.40 11.55
CA LEU A 178 20.92 -5.60 10.71
C LEU A 178 20.86 -5.22 9.23
N THR A 179 21.88 -5.63 8.46
CA THR A 179 22.04 -5.21 7.06
C THR A 179 22.35 -6.39 6.14
N PRO A 180 21.64 -6.54 5.01
CA PRO A 180 21.86 -7.60 4.05
C PRO A 180 23.10 -7.37 3.17
N GLY A 181 23.86 -6.29 3.43
CA GLY A 181 25.18 -6.08 2.82
C GLY A 181 26.28 -6.96 3.41
N VAL A 182 26.07 -7.53 4.62
CA VAL A 182 27.04 -8.42 5.29
C VAL A 182 26.39 -9.64 5.94
N MET A 183 25.07 -9.79 5.83
CA MET A 183 24.29 -10.89 6.40
C MET A 183 23.32 -11.42 5.34
N SER A 184 22.98 -12.70 5.40
CA SER A 184 21.83 -13.22 4.65
C SER A 184 20.52 -12.79 5.33
N MET A 185 19.42 -12.77 4.59
CA MET A 185 18.08 -12.54 5.17
C MET A 185 17.68 -13.62 6.17
N ARG A 186 18.15 -14.86 5.98
CA ARG A 186 17.98 -15.95 6.96
C ARG A 186 18.68 -15.63 8.28
N GLU A 187 19.90 -15.08 8.22
CA GLU A 187 20.62 -14.65 9.42
C GLU A 187 19.93 -13.46 10.08
N ILE A 188 19.45 -12.48 9.31
CA ILE A 188 18.70 -11.34 9.83
C ILE A 188 17.44 -11.83 10.56
N GLN A 189 16.63 -12.70 9.94
CA GLN A 189 15.45 -13.29 10.58
C GLN A 189 15.80 -13.96 11.92
N ARG A 190 16.83 -14.81 11.93
CA ARG A 190 17.28 -15.48 13.15
C ARG A 190 17.67 -14.48 14.25
N ARG A 191 18.38 -13.41 13.90
CA ARG A 191 18.77 -12.36 14.85
C ARG A 191 17.58 -11.56 15.39
N LEU A 192 16.54 -11.32 14.57
CA LEU A 192 15.29 -10.70 15.05
C LEU A 192 14.59 -11.60 16.07
N LYS A 193 14.45 -12.90 15.75
CA LYS A 193 13.84 -13.90 16.63
C LYS A 193 14.57 -14.08 17.95
N GLU A 194 15.91 -14.07 17.91
CA GLU A 194 16.77 -14.24 19.09
C GLU A 194 17.05 -12.92 19.85
N SER A 195 16.53 -11.78 19.39
CA SER A 195 16.82 -10.49 20.01
C SER A 195 16.31 -10.44 21.45
N LYS A 196 17.20 -10.05 22.36
CA LYS A 196 16.88 -9.74 23.77
C LYS A 196 16.54 -8.26 23.98
N ILE A 197 16.65 -7.44 22.93
CA ILE A 197 16.42 -5.99 22.98
C ILE A 197 15.02 -5.67 22.49
N VAL A 198 14.58 -6.33 21.42
CA VAL A 198 13.29 -6.10 20.78
C VAL A 198 12.59 -7.46 20.62
N PRO A 199 11.44 -7.69 21.28
CA PRO A 199 10.61 -8.85 21.01
C PRO A 199 10.26 -8.97 19.53
N GLU A 200 10.18 -10.20 19.00
CA GLU A 200 10.00 -10.48 17.56
C GLU A 200 8.81 -9.68 16.97
N HIS A 201 7.64 -9.78 17.61
CA HIS A 201 6.40 -9.08 17.26
C HIS A 201 6.43 -7.55 17.48
N GLN A 202 7.54 -6.97 17.94
CA GLN A 202 7.70 -5.51 18.09
C GLN A 202 8.68 -4.95 17.08
N ASN A 203 9.26 -5.76 16.19
CA ASN A 203 10.18 -5.25 15.19
C ASN A 203 9.44 -4.40 14.14
N PHE A 204 10.11 -3.34 13.66
CA PHE A 204 9.61 -2.44 12.61
C PHE A 204 9.17 -3.20 11.34
N LEU A 205 9.95 -4.22 10.99
CA LEU A 205 9.63 -5.26 10.02
C LEU A 205 9.69 -6.60 10.75
N ASN A 206 8.64 -7.40 10.63
CA ASN A 206 8.61 -8.75 11.18
C ASN A 206 8.75 -9.79 10.06
N LEU A 207 9.63 -10.76 10.30
CA LEU A 207 9.98 -11.85 9.40
C LEU A 207 9.60 -13.23 9.97
N GLU A 208 8.84 -13.28 11.06
CA GLU A 208 8.51 -14.51 11.80
C GLU A 208 8.05 -15.67 10.90
N HIS A 209 7.21 -15.35 9.90
CA HIS A 209 6.63 -16.36 9.01
C HIS A 209 7.40 -16.57 7.71
N VAL A 210 8.48 -15.83 7.46
CA VAL A 210 9.34 -16.05 6.30
C VAL A 210 10.04 -17.40 6.44
N THR A 211 10.13 -18.18 5.36
CA THR A 211 10.94 -19.40 5.37
C THR A 211 11.84 -19.46 4.16
N PHE A 212 12.97 -20.16 4.29
CA PHE A 212 13.98 -20.24 3.25
C PHE A 212 14.15 -21.69 2.77
N THR A 213 14.44 -21.85 1.47
CA THR A 213 14.97 -23.09 0.90
C THR A 213 16.43 -23.26 1.29
N ASP A 214 17.02 -24.44 1.09
CA ASP A 214 18.40 -24.73 1.51
C ASP A 214 19.42 -23.80 0.84
N ASP A 215 19.22 -23.49 -0.44
CA ASP A 215 19.99 -22.58 -1.29
C ASP A 215 19.78 -21.08 -0.97
N GLY A 216 18.89 -20.75 -0.03
CA GLY A 216 18.73 -19.39 0.49
C GLY A 216 17.61 -18.57 -0.13
N ALA A 217 16.92 -19.08 -1.16
CA ALA A 217 15.71 -18.45 -1.68
C ALA A 217 14.56 -18.47 -0.66
N VAL A 218 13.60 -17.58 -0.81
CA VAL A 218 12.47 -17.42 0.10
C VAL A 218 11.33 -18.34 -0.33
N ARG A 219 11.11 -19.41 0.44
CA ARG A 219 10.04 -20.39 0.20
C ARG A 219 8.66 -19.83 0.57
N ASN A 220 8.52 -19.26 1.77
CA ASN A 220 7.30 -18.58 2.19
C ASN A 220 7.58 -17.09 2.28
N PHE A 221 7.03 -16.30 1.35
CA PHE A 221 7.15 -14.85 1.38
C PHE A 221 5.98 -14.26 2.18
N HIS A 222 6.22 -14.07 3.48
CA HIS A 222 5.29 -13.45 4.44
C HIS A 222 6.04 -12.40 5.24
N LEU A 223 6.02 -11.16 4.74
CA LEU A 223 6.64 -10.00 5.38
C LEU A 223 5.57 -9.15 6.05
N GLU A 224 5.82 -8.67 7.26
CA GLU A 224 4.91 -7.78 7.98
C GLU A 224 5.56 -6.40 8.24
N PHE A 225 4.85 -5.33 7.87
CA PHE A 225 5.17 -3.94 8.22
C PHE A 225 4.37 -3.53 9.47
N ARG A 226 5.06 -3.29 10.61
CA ARG A 226 4.41 -3.02 11.91
C ARG A 226 4.47 -1.57 12.37
N PHE A 227 5.22 -0.75 11.65
CA PHE A 227 5.44 0.64 12.01
C PHE A 227 4.27 1.60 11.78
N PRO A 228 3.28 1.34 10.90
CA PRO A 228 2.13 2.23 10.78
C PRO A 228 1.33 2.30 12.10
N ASP A 229 0.90 3.51 12.44
CA ASP A 229 0.03 3.70 13.61
C ASP A 229 -1.44 3.44 13.23
N ALA A 230 -2.30 3.15 14.22
CA ALA A 230 -3.72 2.92 13.98
C ALA A 230 -4.38 4.05 13.19
N ASP A 231 -4.97 3.66 12.06
CA ASP A 231 -5.63 4.53 11.10
C ASP A 231 -7.04 3.99 10.88
N LEU A 232 -8.04 4.88 10.91
CA LEU A 232 -9.44 4.52 10.67
C LEU A 232 -10.01 5.18 9.41
N SER A 233 -9.16 5.73 8.52
CA SER A 233 -9.56 6.20 7.20
C SER A 233 -9.42 5.08 6.15
N PRO A 234 -10.53 4.61 5.55
CA PRO A 234 -10.52 3.69 4.42
C PRO A 234 -9.58 4.11 3.29
N THR A 235 -9.63 5.40 2.92
CA THR A 235 -8.85 5.94 1.82
C THR A 235 -7.35 5.90 2.12
N SER A 236 -6.96 6.25 3.35
CA SER A 236 -5.57 6.18 3.80
C SER A 236 -5.02 4.75 3.81
N ILE A 237 -5.77 3.79 4.36
CA ILE A 237 -5.34 2.38 4.44
C ILE A 237 -5.20 1.76 3.04
N ALA A 238 -6.15 2.05 2.14
CA ALA A 238 -6.06 1.63 0.75
C ALA A 238 -4.81 2.22 0.07
N ALA A 239 -4.51 3.50 0.28
CA ALA A 239 -3.32 4.13 -0.30
C ALA A 239 -2.01 3.51 0.24
N LYS A 240 -1.94 3.22 1.55
CA LYS A 240 -0.80 2.53 2.19
C LYS A 240 -0.62 1.10 1.68
N THR A 241 -1.71 0.40 1.33
CA THR A 241 -1.65 -0.91 0.66
C THR A 241 -0.83 -0.83 -0.63
N PHE A 242 -1.10 0.18 -1.47
CA PHE A 242 -0.33 0.41 -2.70
C PHE A 242 1.09 0.91 -2.45
N LEU A 243 1.34 1.67 -1.37
CA LEU A 243 2.70 2.05 -0.98
C LEU A 243 3.58 0.81 -0.74
N PHE A 244 3.09 -0.17 0.04
CA PHE A 244 3.86 -1.37 0.35
C PHE A 244 4.02 -2.29 -0.87
N LEU A 245 2.99 -2.40 -1.72
CA LEU A 245 3.14 -3.06 -3.01
C LEU A 245 4.20 -2.39 -3.89
N ALA A 246 4.19 -1.05 -3.94
CA ALA A 246 5.15 -0.30 -4.75
C ALA A 246 6.58 -0.51 -4.25
N ILE A 247 6.80 -0.55 -2.94
CA ILE A 247 8.10 -0.86 -2.34
C ILE A 247 8.57 -2.27 -2.76
N LEU A 248 7.69 -3.27 -2.71
CA LEU A 248 8.03 -4.63 -3.16
C LEU A 248 8.43 -4.66 -4.63
N LEU A 249 7.60 -4.11 -5.51
CA LEU A 249 7.89 -4.12 -6.95
C LEU A 249 9.12 -3.29 -7.29
N LYS A 250 9.38 -2.21 -6.54
CA LYS A 250 10.60 -1.43 -6.69
C LYS A 250 11.84 -2.20 -6.24
N ALA A 251 11.74 -3.00 -5.18
CA ALA A 251 12.81 -3.90 -4.73
C ALA A 251 13.16 -4.93 -5.81
N VAL A 252 12.18 -5.46 -6.53
CA VAL A 252 12.41 -6.35 -7.67
C VAL A 252 13.20 -5.63 -8.77
N GLU A 253 12.82 -4.41 -9.15
CA GLU A 253 13.56 -3.64 -10.16
C GLU A 253 15.01 -3.41 -9.77
N MET A 254 15.25 -3.08 -8.50
CA MET A 254 16.60 -2.81 -8.00
C MET A 254 17.47 -4.06 -7.85
N SER A 255 16.85 -5.23 -7.75
CA SER A 255 17.55 -6.52 -7.67
C SER A 255 18.32 -6.86 -8.96
N GLN A 256 18.10 -6.13 -10.06
CA GLN A 256 18.94 -6.21 -11.26
C GLN A 256 20.36 -5.67 -11.03
N TYR A 257 20.52 -4.76 -10.09
CA TYR A 257 21.76 -4.00 -9.90
C TYR A 257 22.56 -4.46 -8.69
N GLY A 258 21.92 -5.15 -7.75
CA GLY A 258 22.49 -5.62 -6.49
C GLY A 258 21.61 -5.26 -5.30
N VAL A 259 22.22 -5.17 -4.12
CA VAL A 259 21.53 -4.76 -2.89
C VAL A 259 21.77 -3.28 -2.61
N ILE A 260 20.69 -2.53 -2.48
CA ILE A 260 20.73 -1.09 -2.20
C ILE A 260 21.30 -0.84 -0.81
N HIS A 261 22.14 0.18 -0.67
CA HIS A 261 22.60 0.68 0.62
C HIS A 261 21.65 1.73 1.20
N ALA A 262 21.56 1.77 2.53
CA ALA A 262 20.79 2.77 3.27
C ALA A 262 21.27 4.24 3.14
N GLY A 263 22.41 4.51 2.49
CA GLY A 263 23.02 5.85 2.36
C GLY A 263 24.43 5.98 2.99
N LYS A 264 25.04 7.16 2.89
CA LYS A 264 26.37 7.43 3.48
C LYS A 264 26.27 7.49 5.00
N VAL A 265 27.40 7.34 5.70
CA VAL A 265 27.44 7.25 7.18
C VAL A 265 26.75 8.43 7.87
N GLN A 266 27.02 9.68 7.46
CA GLN A 266 26.43 10.86 8.09
C GLN A 266 24.91 10.95 7.85
N GLU A 267 24.48 10.72 6.61
CA GLU A 267 23.05 10.70 6.24
C GLU A 267 22.31 9.59 6.97
N TRP A 268 22.94 8.41 7.11
CA TRP A 268 22.38 7.31 7.86
C TRP A 268 22.22 7.64 9.35
N ARG A 269 23.25 8.24 9.97
CA ARG A 269 23.15 8.72 11.36
C ARG A 269 21.99 9.70 11.53
N ARG A 270 21.84 10.67 10.60
CA ARG A 270 20.73 11.61 10.63
C ARG A 270 19.38 10.91 10.52
N LYS A 271 19.23 9.90 9.66
CA LYS A 271 17.99 9.12 9.57
C LYS A 271 17.66 8.34 10.85
N VAL A 272 18.68 7.83 11.54
CA VAL A 272 18.51 7.18 12.84
C VAL A 272 18.08 8.21 13.90
N GLU A 273 18.67 9.40 13.92
CA GLU A 273 18.23 10.50 14.81
C GLU A 273 16.77 10.88 14.55
N LEU A 274 16.35 11.02 13.29
CA LEU A 274 14.96 11.30 12.93
C LEU A 274 14.02 10.18 13.40
N LEU A 275 14.43 8.92 13.24
CA LEU A 275 13.66 7.78 13.76
C LEU A 275 13.55 7.80 15.28
N ASP A 276 14.61 8.14 16.01
CA ASP A 276 14.58 8.25 17.47
C ASP A 276 13.72 9.44 17.93
N MET A 277 13.62 10.52 17.13
CA MET A 277 12.67 11.60 17.39
C MET A 277 11.20 11.18 17.20
N LEU A 278 10.92 10.32 16.22
CA LEU A 278 9.56 9.84 15.91
C LEU A 278 9.14 8.62 16.75
N SER A 279 10.06 7.72 17.06
CA SER A 279 9.82 6.45 17.74
C SER A 279 10.74 6.32 18.94
N ASN A 280 10.26 6.74 20.12
CA ASN A 280 10.98 6.65 21.38
C ASN A 280 10.09 6.16 22.52
N ASN A 281 10.66 6.12 23.72
CA ASN A 281 9.98 5.67 24.93
C ASN A 281 9.81 6.78 25.96
N ASP A 282 10.03 8.04 25.57
CA ASP A 282 10.12 9.19 26.46
C ASP A 282 8.74 9.86 26.65
N GLY A 283 7.76 9.52 25.80
CA GLY A 283 6.41 10.06 25.84
C GLY A 283 5.54 9.50 26.95
N ASN A 284 4.47 10.24 27.26
CA ASN A 284 3.45 9.82 28.21
C ASN A 284 2.63 8.64 27.68
N LEU A 285 2.28 7.72 28.58
CA LEU A 285 1.47 6.53 28.28
C LEU A 285 2.10 5.62 27.19
N ALA A 286 1.40 5.45 26.08
CA ALA A 286 1.73 4.56 24.96
C ALA A 286 2.18 5.31 23.70
N ALA A 287 2.45 6.61 23.79
CA ALA A 287 2.94 7.42 22.68
C ALA A 287 4.46 7.70 22.78
N SER A 288 5.09 8.00 21.66
CA SER A 288 6.43 8.60 21.63
C SER A 288 6.35 10.07 22.00
N ASP A 289 7.40 10.64 22.60
CA ASP A 289 7.54 12.08 22.76
C ASP A 289 8.09 12.68 21.47
N THR A 290 7.24 13.41 20.74
CA THR A 290 7.63 14.08 19.49
C THR A 290 7.79 15.59 19.67
N SER A 291 7.90 16.11 20.90
CA SER A 291 8.09 17.55 21.18
C SER A 291 9.34 18.16 20.53
N LYS A 292 10.33 17.33 20.21
CA LYS A 292 11.57 17.75 19.52
C LYS A 292 11.45 17.78 17.99
N VAL A 293 10.31 17.37 17.43
CA VAL A 293 10.06 17.44 15.99
C VAL A 293 9.64 18.87 15.65
N THR A 294 10.63 19.71 15.36
CA THR A 294 10.43 21.13 15.02
C THR A 294 9.90 21.30 13.60
N PRO A 295 9.41 22.49 13.20
CA PRO A 295 9.01 22.77 11.82
C PRO A 295 10.10 22.45 10.78
N GLU A 296 11.37 22.69 11.10
CA GLU A 296 12.51 22.35 10.24
C GLU A 296 12.65 20.83 10.06
N VAL A 297 12.45 20.06 11.14
CA VAL A 297 12.44 18.59 11.08
C VAL A 297 11.24 18.09 10.27
N ILE A 298 10.08 18.71 10.39
CA ILE A 298 8.91 18.39 9.55
C ILE A 298 9.22 18.60 8.07
N GLU A 299 9.85 19.72 7.70
CA GLU A 299 10.25 19.96 6.31
C GLU A 299 11.27 18.95 5.79
N GLU A 300 12.22 18.52 6.64
CA GLU A 300 13.17 17.45 6.31
C GLU A 300 12.43 16.10 6.07
N LEU A 301 11.45 15.77 6.92
CA LEU A 301 10.63 14.57 6.78
C LEU A 301 9.78 14.61 5.50
N ARG A 302 9.12 15.75 5.22
CA ARG A 302 8.35 15.98 3.98
C ARG A 302 9.22 15.81 2.73
N ALA A 303 10.42 16.38 2.74
CA ALA A 303 11.38 16.23 1.64
C ALA A 303 11.78 14.76 1.42
N GLY A 304 11.99 14.00 2.49
CA GLY A 304 12.28 12.57 2.41
C GLY A 304 11.08 11.72 1.94
N CYS A 305 9.85 12.10 2.33
CA CYS A 305 8.63 11.49 1.80
C CYS A 305 8.48 11.74 0.29
N ARG A 306 8.72 12.98 -0.16
CA ARG A 306 8.72 13.32 -1.60
C ARG A 306 9.77 12.51 -2.36
N GLU A 307 11.00 12.41 -1.85
CA GLU A 307 12.05 11.58 -2.48
C GLU A 307 11.61 10.10 -2.60
N LEU A 308 11.00 9.54 -1.55
CA LEU A 308 10.44 8.18 -1.59
C LEU A 308 9.35 8.06 -2.66
N LEU A 309 8.38 8.97 -2.70
CA LEU A 309 7.28 8.89 -3.66
C LEU A 309 7.77 9.10 -5.10
N GLU A 310 8.73 10.00 -5.34
CA GLU A 310 9.39 10.14 -6.64
C GLU A 310 10.05 8.84 -7.10
N LEU A 311 10.73 8.13 -6.19
CA LEU A 311 11.34 6.83 -6.48
C LEU A 311 10.30 5.76 -6.88
N LEU A 312 9.13 5.81 -6.24
CA LEU A 312 8.05 4.85 -6.45
C LEU A 312 7.09 5.25 -7.58
N LYS A 313 7.09 6.51 -8.04
CA LYS A 313 6.18 7.04 -9.05
C LYS A 313 6.09 6.16 -10.32
N PRO A 314 7.20 5.64 -10.89
CA PRO A 314 7.11 4.76 -12.07
C PRO A 314 6.27 3.49 -11.83
N ILE A 315 6.26 2.97 -10.60
CA ILE A 315 5.44 1.81 -10.23
C ILE A 315 3.96 2.21 -10.15
N PHE A 316 3.65 3.39 -9.60
CA PHE A 316 2.28 3.90 -9.57
C PHE A 316 1.73 4.20 -10.97
N VAL A 317 2.55 4.74 -11.88
CA VAL A 317 2.18 4.90 -13.29
C VAL A 317 1.83 3.54 -13.91
N ARG A 318 2.57 2.48 -13.57
CA ARG A 318 2.23 1.13 -14.03
C ARG A 318 0.88 0.66 -13.46
N PHE A 319 0.61 0.88 -12.18
CA PHE A 319 -0.70 0.58 -11.59
C PHE A 319 -1.81 1.34 -12.32
N ALA A 320 -1.60 2.63 -12.58
CA ALA A 320 -2.55 3.48 -13.27
C ALA A 320 -2.84 2.98 -14.69
N ARG A 321 -1.80 2.68 -15.47
CA ARG A 321 -1.97 2.17 -16.84
C ARG A 321 -2.73 0.85 -16.91
N VAL A 322 -2.45 -0.06 -15.98
CA VAL A 322 -3.15 -1.36 -15.90
C VAL A 322 -4.63 -1.18 -15.49
N THR A 323 -4.92 -0.20 -14.64
CA THR A 323 -6.22 -0.09 -13.95
C THR A 323 -7.16 0.94 -14.55
N TYR A 324 -6.62 2.04 -15.08
CA TYR A 324 -7.32 3.28 -15.44
C TYR A 324 -6.97 3.73 -16.86
N GLY A 325 -7.09 2.86 -17.85
CA GLY A 325 -7.24 3.42 -19.19
C GLY A 325 -5.97 4.07 -19.78
N GLY A 326 -4.76 3.76 -19.28
CA GLY A 326 -3.53 4.41 -19.76
C GLY A 326 -3.19 5.75 -19.09
N GLU A 327 -3.94 6.16 -18.06
CA GLU A 327 -3.61 7.33 -17.23
C GLU A 327 -2.26 7.16 -16.50
N GLU A 328 -1.60 8.27 -16.20
CA GLU A 328 -0.33 8.28 -15.46
C GLU A 328 -0.52 8.47 -13.95
N ASP A 329 -1.70 8.94 -13.55
CA ASP A 329 -2.00 9.29 -12.16
C ASP A 329 -2.84 8.19 -11.50
N HIS A 330 -2.34 7.64 -10.39
CA HIS A 330 -3.06 6.63 -9.61
C HIS A 330 -3.65 7.30 -8.35
N PRO A 331 -4.92 7.07 -7.98
CA PRO A 331 -5.53 7.71 -6.80
C PRO A 331 -4.73 7.52 -5.50
N ALA A 332 -4.18 6.32 -5.27
CA ALA A 332 -3.31 6.08 -4.12
C ALA A 332 -2.07 7.00 -4.11
N PHE A 333 -1.48 7.31 -5.27
CA PHE A 333 -0.32 8.20 -5.34
C PHE A 333 -0.69 9.63 -4.94
N GLU A 334 -1.86 10.12 -5.35
CA GLU A 334 -2.34 11.45 -4.99
C GLU A 334 -2.63 11.57 -3.49
N VAL A 335 -3.21 10.52 -2.89
CA VAL A 335 -3.45 10.44 -1.45
C VAL A 335 -2.14 10.38 -0.68
N LEU A 336 -1.19 9.52 -1.09
CA LEU A 336 0.13 9.43 -0.48
C LEU A 336 0.91 10.75 -0.60
N SER A 337 0.78 11.46 -1.72
CA SER A 337 1.40 12.77 -1.93
C SER A 337 0.84 13.82 -0.97
N LEU A 338 -0.47 13.79 -0.68
CA LEU A 338 -1.06 14.64 0.35
C LEU A 338 -0.55 14.25 1.76
N LEU A 339 -0.50 12.95 2.06
CA LEU A 339 -0.02 12.42 3.34
C LEU A 339 1.49 12.64 3.55
N ALA A 340 2.27 12.76 2.48
CA ALA A 340 3.68 13.15 2.55
C ALA A 340 3.86 14.57 3.11
N GLU A 341 2.93 15.48 2.78
CA GLU A 341 2.91 16.85 3.30
C GLU A 341 2.21 16.94 4.65
N THR A 342 1.05 16.30 4.78
CA THR A 342 0.19 16.41 5.96
C THR A 342 -0.30 15.00 6.34
N PRO A 343 0.52 14.18 7.01
CA PRO A 343 0.11 12.84 7.42
C PRO A 343 -1.07 12.90 8.39
N VAL A 344 -1.74 11.75 8.56
CA VAL A 344 -2.92 11.61 9.42
C VAL A 344 -2.65 12.17 10.81
N SER A 345 -1.45 11.98 11.38
CA SER A 345 -1.12 12.53 12.69
C SER A 345 -1.18 14.06 12.76
N ILE A 346 -0.76 14.76 11.71
CA ILE A 346 -0.83 16.23 11.67
C ILE A 346 -2.28 16.69 11.51
N LEU A 347 -3.07 16.00 10.66
CA LEU A 347 -4.51 16.28 10.51
C LEU A 347 -5.26 16.11 11.84
N ARG A 348 -4.97 15.04 12.57
CA ARG A 348 -5.56 14.79 13.90
C ARG A 348 -5.08 15.79 14.94
N ALA A 349 -3.79 16.12 14.96
CA ALA A 349 -3.24 17.13 15.85
C ALA A 349 -3.81 18.55 15.61
N SER A 350 -4.33 18.83 14.40
CA SER A 350 -5.09 20.06 14.12
C SER A 350 -6.56 20.00 14.55
N GLY A 351 -6.98 18.94 15.23
CA GLY A 351 -8.35 18.77 15.76
C GLY A 351 -9.34 18.11 14.82
N ARG A 352 -8.89 17.55 13.68
CA ARG A 352 -9.79 16.88 12.72
C ARG A 352 -10.16 15.48 13.20
N ASP A 353 -11.43 15.11 13.03
CA ASP A 353 -11.90 13.76 13.27
C ASP A 353 -11.72 12.83 12.06
N TRP A 354 -12.06 11.56 12.22
CA TRP A 354 -11.91 10.55 11.17
C TRP A 354 -12.82 10.78 9.94
N TYR A 355 -14.01 11.36 10.13
CA TYR A 355 -14.92 11.66 9.03
C TYR A 355 -14.39 12.81 8.18
N GLU A 356 -13.87 13.86 8.82
CA GLU A 356 -13.23 14.98 8.13
C GLU A 356 -11.96 14.54 7.39
N ILE A 357 -11.13 13.69 8.01
CA ILE A 357 -9.93 13.14 7.39
C ILE A 357 -10.30 12.29 6.17
N GLU A 358 -11.25 11.36 6.30
CA GLU A 358 -11.71 10.53 5.19
C GLU A 358 -12.27 11.40 4.05
N ARG A 359 -13.04 12.45 4.36
CA ARG A 359 -13.55 13.36 3.33
C ARG A 359 -12.41 14.03 2.55
N ILE A 360 -11.43 14.63 3.23
CA ILE A 360 -10.27 15.27 2.59
C ILE A 360 -9.51 14.29 1.69
N LEU A 361 -9.25 13.08 2.20
CA LEU A 361 -8.49 12.08 1.44
C LEU A 361 -9.30 11.54 0.25
N SER A 362 -10.61 11.34 0.42
CA SER A 362 -11.50 10.87 -0.64
C SER A 362 -11.63 11.89 -1.78
N GLU A 363 -11.76 13.18 -1.46
CA GLU A 363 -11.74 14.28 -2.44
C GLU A 363 -10.42 14.28 -3.22
N ARG A 364 -9.28 14.07 -2.53
CA ARG A 364 -7.97 13.96 -3.18
C ARG A 364 -7.87 12.76 -4.12
N ALA A 365 -8.44 11.62 -3.74
CA ALA A 365 -8.46 10.41 -4.55
C ALA A 365 -9.33 10.55 -5.81
N GLN A 366 -10.39 11.38 -5.78
CA GLN A 366 -11.30 11.61 -6.90
C GLN A 366 -10.75 12.56 -7.98
N ILE A 367 -9.74 13.38 -7.67
CA ILE A 367 -9.13 14.32 -8.63
C ILE A 367 -8.54 13.60 -9.87
N THR A 368 -8.28 12.29 -9.78
CA THR A 368 -7.71 11.47 -10.86
C THR A 368 -8.69 10.51 -11.51
N SER A 369 -9.90 10.33 -10.98
CA SER A 369 -10.95 9.61 -11.72
C SER A 369 -11.54 10.54 -12.76
N GLY A 370 -10.88 10.67 -13.92
CA GLY A 370 -11.59 11.07 -15.13
C GLY A 370 -12.62 9.99 -15.42
N GLU A 371 -13.79 10.07 -14.77
CA GLU A 371 -14.73 8.96 -14.68
C GLU A 371 -14.98 8.35 -16.06
N TRP A 372 -14.57 7.09 -16.21
CA TRP A 372 -15.10 6.20 -17.23
C TRP A 372 -16.51 5.89 -16.78
N ASP A 373 -17.46 6.65 -17.30
CA ASP A 373 -18.85 6.52 -16.93
C ASP A 373 -19.45 5.26 -17.55
N GLN A 374 -20.73 5.02 -17.29
CA GLN A 374 -21.45 3.85 -17.81
C GLN A 374 -21.43 3.79 -19.35
N SER A 375 -21.42 4.94 -20.02
CA SER A 375 -21.39 5.03 -21.47
C SER A 375 -20.01 4.68 -22.02
N ASP A 376 -18.92 4.99 -21.31
CA ASP A 376 -17.58 4.53 -21.69
C ASP A 376 -17.45 3.02 -21.58
N ARG A 377 -17.95 2.43 -20.47
CA ARG A 377 -17.94 0.97 -20.30
C ARG A 377 -18.78 0.27 -21.37
N ARG A 378 -19.92 0.85 -21.74
CA ARG A 378 -20.78 0.31 -22.79
C ARG A 378 -20.12 0.43 -24.17
N LEU A 379 -19.44 1.55 -24.46
CA LEU A 379 -18.68 1.75 -25.69
C LEU A 379 -17.50 0.77 -25.79
N THR A 380 -16.74 0.58 -24.72
CA THR A 380 -15.67 -0.44 -24.66
C THR A 380 -16.23 -1.82 -24.95
N ARG A 381 -17.30 -2.22 -24.27
CA ARG A 381 -17.95 -3.51 -24.49
C ARG A 381 -18.44 -3.68 -25.94
N LEU A 382 -19.04 -2.64 -26.50
CA LEU A 382 -19.54 -2.64 -27.88
C LEU A 382 -18.40 -2.94 -28.89
N ILE A 383 -17.21 -2.38 -28.65
CA ILE A 383 -16.01 -2.61 -29.47
C ILE A 383 -15.41 -4.00 -29.21
N GLU A 384 -15.23 -4.38 -27.93
CA GLU A 384 -14.61 -5.67 -27.56
C GLU A 384 -15.41 -6.89 -28.01
N LEU A 385 -16.74 -6.81 -27.90
CA LEU A 385 -17.64 -7.89 -28.28
C LEU A 385 -18.07 -7.81 -29.75
N ALA A 386 -17.54 -6.83 -30.50
CA ALA A 386 -17.94 -6.54 -31.87
C ALA A 386 -19.48 -6.50 -32.03
N GLU A 387 -20.18 -5.82 -31.11
CA GLU A 387 -21.66 -5.79 -31.12
C GLU A 387 -22.20 -5.03 -32.35
N LEU A 388 -21.40 -4.17 -32.97
CA LEU A 388 -21.68 -3.50 -34.24
C LEU A 388 -20.65 -3.89 -35.31
N THR A 389 -21.05 -4.71 -36.29
CA THR A 389 -20.23 -5.18 -37.42
C THR A 389 -20.91 -4.91 -38.76
N GLY A 390 -20.18 -5.09 -39.86
CA GLY A 390 -20.71 -4.93 -41.22
C GLY A 390 -20.99 -3.48 -41.61
N SER A 391 -20.44 -2.52 -40.86
CA SER A 391 -20.56 -1.11 -41.20
C SER A 391 -19.66 -0.77 -42.41
N PRO A 392 -20.16 -0.01 -43.40
CA PRO A 392 -19.45 0.23 -44.66
C PRO A 392 -18.26 1.20 -44.52
N SER A 393 -18.18 1.96 -43.43
CA SER A 393 -17.08 2.88 -43.13
C SER A 393 -16.98 3.17 -41.63
N PRO A 394 -15.83 3.69 -41.16
CA PRO A 394 -15.67 4.18 -39.79
C PRO A 394 -16.74 5.20 -39.38
N GLU A 395 -17.10 6.10 -40.28
CA GLU A 395 -18.09 7.15 -40.05
C GLU A 395 -19.49 6.55 -39.87
N ALA A 396 -19.87 5.57 -40.70
CA ALA A 396 -21.14 4.86 -40.56
C ALA A 396 -21.22 4.12 -39.23
N TRP A 397 -20.12 3.47 -38.83
CA TRP A 397 -20.02 2.80 -37.54
C TRP A 397 -20.14 3.79 -36.38
N LYS A 398 -19.47 4.95 -36.45
CA LYS A 398 -19.54 6.01 -35.42
C LYS A 398 -20.97 6.54 -35.27
N TRP A 399 -21.69 6.74 -36.37
CA TRP A 399 -23.10 7.15 -36.31
C TRP A 399 -24.00 6.13 -35.61
N GLU A 400 -23.80 4.85 -35.93
CA GLU A 400 -24.56 3.75 -35.33
C GLU A 400 -24.23 3.59 -33.84
N ALA A 401 -22.94 3.60 -33.49
CA ALA A 401 -22.49 3.56 -32.10
C ALA A 401 -22.98 4.75 -31.27
N ALA A 402 -22.99 5.96 -31.85
CA ALA A 402 -23.52 7.15 -31.18
C ALA A 402 -25.01 6.99 -30.86
N ARG A 403 -25.78 6.42 -31.80
CA ARG A 403 -27.21 6.16 -31.62
C ARG A 403 -27.47 5.13 -30.52
N GLU A 404 -26.80 3.98 -30.59
CA GLU A 404 -26.94 2.88 -29.63
C GLU A 404 -26.58 3.29 -28.19
N LEU A 405 -25.62 4.21 -28.06
CA LEU A 405 -25.14 4.70 -26.76
C LEU A 405 -25.82 5.99 -26.30
N PHE A 406 -26.77 6.52 -27.07
CA PHE A 406 -27.42 7.80 -26.81
C PHE A 406 -26.42 8.97 -26.64
N LEU A 407 -25.34 8.96 -27.41
CA LEU A 407 -24.29 9.96 -27.40
C LEU A 407 -24.42 10.91 -28.60
N THR A 408 -23.97 12.16 -28.42
CA THR A 408 -23.76 13.04 -29.58
C THR A 408 -22.50 12.60 -30.35
N PRO A 409 -22.39 12.89 -31.67
CA PRO A 409 -21.20 12.55 -32.44
C PRO A 409 -19.90 13.14 -31.88
N GLN A 410 -19.96 14.36 -31.34
CA GLN A 410 -18.82 15.03 -30.71
C GLN A 410 -18.39 14.33 -29.42
N GLU A 411 -19.36 13.87 -28.63
CA GLU A 411 -19.10 13.14 -27.40
C GLU A 411 -18.53 11.75 -27.67
N LEU A 412 -19.05 11.04 -28.67
CA LEU A 412 -18.49 9.78 -29.12
C LEU A 412 -17.05 9.96 -29.62
N GLU A 413 -16.78 10.98 -30.44
CA GLU A 413 -15.43 11.21 -30.97
C GLU A 413 -14.42 11.48 -29.85
N ARG A 414 -14.79 12.30 -28.86
CA ARG A 414 -13.96 12.56 -27.68
C ARG A 414 -13.65 11.27 -26.91
N ARG A 415 -14.64 10.39 -26.76
CA ARG A 415 -14.49 9.10 -26.08
C ARG A 415 -13.67 8.11 -26.89
N LEU A 416 -13.87 8.04 -28.20
CA LEU A 416 -13.04 7.23 -29.10
C LEU A 416 -11.59 7.70 -29.11
N GLN A 417 -11.32 9.02 -29.12
CA GLN A 417 -9.95 9.54 -28.97
C GLN A 417 -9.32 9.21 -27.61
N ARG A 418 -10.14 9.11 -26.55
CA ARG A 418 -9.66 8.65 -25.24
C ARG A 418 -9.38 7.15 -25.25
N LEU A 419 -10.26 6.33 -25.85
CA LEU A 419 -10.09 4.89 -26.03
C LEU A 419 -8.90 4.54 -26.94
N ASP A 420 -8.67 5.31 -28.00
CA ASP A 420 -7.55 5.16 -28.92
C ASP A 420 -6.22 5.43 -28.19
N ARG A 421 -6.15 6.50 -27.39
CA ARG A 421 -5.01 6.77 -26.52
C ARG A 421 -4.79 5.69 -25.46
N TRP A 422 -5.87 5.08 -24.95
CA TRP A 422 -5.79 4.02 -23.96
C TRP A 422 -5.20 2.74 -24.53
N ARG A 423 -5.81 2.21 -25.58
CA ARG A 423 -5.62 0.81 -25.99
C ARG A 423 -5.40 0.64 -27.49
N GLY A 424 -5.18 1.74 -28.21
CA GLY A 424 -5.09 1.76 -29.66
C GLY A 424 -6.40 1.33 -30.31
N LEU A 425 -7.01 2.21 -31.09
CA LEU A 425 -8.18 1.86 -31.89
C LEU A 425 -7.78 1.76 -33.36
N LYS A 426 -8.26 0.73 -34.01
CA LYS A 426 -8.11 0.56 -35.44
C LYS A 426 -9.44 0.17 -36.06
N TRP A 427 -9.68 0.71 -37.25
CA TRP A 427 -10.75 0.22 -38.10
C TRP A 427 -10.36 -1.12 -38.75
N ASP A 428 -11.20 -2.12 -38.59
CA ASP A 428 -11.13 -3.39 -39.31
C ASP A 428 -12.10 -3.33 -40.50
N GLY A 429 -11.53 -3.28 -41.72
CA GLY A 429 -12.31 -3.20 -42.95
C GLY A 429 -12.94 -4.52 -43.39
N GLU A 430 -12.47 -5.67 -42.89
CA GLU A 430 -13.02 -6.98 -43.22
C GLU A 430 -14.27 -7.26 -42.38
N LEU A 431 -14.21 -6.93 -41.08
CA LEU A 431 -15.33 -7.05 -40.16
C LEU A 431 -16.30 -5.86 -40.22
N GLY A 432 -15.85 -4.71 -40.75
CA GLY A 432 -16.61 -3.47 -40.77
C GLY A 432 -16.90 -2.95 -39.37
N THR A 433 -15.87 -2.90 -38.50
CA THR A 433 -15.99 -2.48 -37.09
C THR A 433 -14.71 -1.85 -36.55
N MET A 434 -14.79 -1.22 -35.38
CA MET A 434 -13.61 -0.79 -34.61
C MET A 434 -13.09 -1.95 -33.76
N VAL A 435 -11.77 -2.09 -33.65
CA VAL A 435 -11.10 -3.09 -32.82
C VAL A 435 -9.98 -2.46 -32.00
N PHE A 436 -9.65 -3.07 -30.85
CA PHE A 436 -8.50 -2.67 -30.04
C PHE A 436 -7.21 -3.30 -30.54
N LEU A 437 -6.12 -2.53 -30.53
CA LEU A 437 -4.77 -2.99 -30.81
C LEU A 437 -4.14 -3.42 -29.48
N GLY A 438 -4.13 -4.73 -29.21
CA GLY A 438 -3.81 -5.33 -27.91
C GLY A 438 -2.55 -4.85 -27.19
#